data_AF-A0A563DX69-F1
#
_entry.id   AF-A0A563DX69-F1
#
_cell.length_a   1.000
_cell.length_b   1.000
_cell.length_c   1.000
_cell.angle_alpha   90.00
_cell.angle_beta   90.00
_cell.angle_gamma   90.00
#
_symmetry.space_group_name_H-M   'P 1'
#
loop_
_entity.id
_entity.type
_entity.pdbx_description
1 polymer ?
#
loop_
_entity_poly.entity_id
_entity_poly.type
_entity_poly.pdbx_seq_one_letter_code
_entity_poly.pdbx_strand_id
1 'polypeptide(L)'
;MIVFLIVLLVVVVGVVLAGVVGRFGGHFDEPTLTTPFEPLPRGEMTAEDIDVLRFDQTLRGYRMGQVDDVLDRLRVELKARDEEIGRLRAQR
;
A
#
# COMPACT_ATOMS: atom_id res chain seq x y z
N MET A 1 -11.20 43.21 -28.61
CA MET A 1 -12.32 42.45 -28.01
C MET A 1 -12.11 40.93 -28.09
N ILE A 2 -11.83 40.36 -29.27
CA ILE A 2 -11.60 38.91 -29.44
C ILE A 2 -10.40 38.38 -28.63
N VAL A 3 -9.28 39.10 -28.62
CA VAL A 3 -8.08 38.71 -27.86
C VAL A 3 -8.37 38.56 -26.36
N PHE A 4 -9.17 39.48 -25.80
CA PHE A 4 -9.58 39.43 -24.40
C PHE A 4 -10.42 38.18 -24.09
N LEU A 5 -11.33 37.80 -25.01
CA LEU A 5 -12.14 36.59 -24.87
C LEU A 5 -11.29 35.31 -24.92
N ILE A 6 -10.27 35.28 -25.78
CA ILE A 6 -9.33 34.14 -25.87
C ILE A 6 -8.52 34.01 -24.57
N VAL A 7 -8.00 35.12 -24.05
CA VAL A 7 -7.24 35.10 -22.78
C VAL A 7 -8.15 34.64 -21.63
N LEU A 8 -9.37 35.13 -21.56
CA LEU A 8 -10.34 34.71 -20.55
C LEU A 8 -10.64 33.20 -20.65
N LEU A 9 -10.85 32.68 -21.87
CA LEU A 9 -11.08 31.25 -22.10
C LEU A 9 -9.90 30.41 -21.59
N VAL A 10 -8.66 30.80 -21.93
CA VAL A 10 -7.45 30.07 -21.51
C VAL A 10 -7.33 30.06 -19.98
N VAL A 11 -7.61 31.18 -19.31
CA VAL A 11 -7.61 31.25 -17.84
C VAL A 11 -8.66 30.35 -17.24
N VAL A 12 -9.90 30.38 -17.76
CA VAL A 12 -10.98 29.52 -17.27
C VAL A 12 -10.64 28.04 -17.45
N VAL A 13 -10.14 27.65 -18.62
CA VAL A 13 -9.70 26.28 -18.89
C VAL A 13 -8.57 25.88 -17.94
N GLY A 14 -7.58 26.75 -17.72
CA GLY A 14 -6.49 26.49 -16.78
C GLY A 14 -6.98 26.28 -15.34
N VAL A 15 -7.90 27.12 -14.86
CA VAL A 15 -8.48 26.99 -13.52
C VAL A 15 -9.33 25.73 -13.39
N VAL A 16 -10.11 25.38 -14.41
CA VAL A 16 -10.91 24.15 -14.42
C VAL A 16 -10.00 22.94 -14.43
N LEU A 17 -8.96 22.91 -15.26
CA LEU A 17 -8.00 21.81 -15.29
C LEU A 17 -7.25 21.68 -13.96
N ALA A 18 -6.79 22.79 -13.37
CA ALA A 18 -6.15 22.79 -12.05
C ALA A 18 -7.12 22.33 -10.94
N GLY A 19 -8.39 22.73 -11.01
CA GLY A 19 -9.42 22.29 -10.07
C GLY A 19 -9.77 20.81 -10.22
N VAL A 20 -9.85 20.30 -11.44
CA VAL A 20 -10.08 18.87 -11.71
C VAL A 20 -8.86 18.07 -11.29
N VAL A 21 -7.65 18.44 -11.70
CA VAL A 21 -6.41 17.77 -11.29
C VAL A 21 -6.17 17.89 -9.79
N GLY A 22 -6.55 18.98 -9.12
CA GLY A 22 -6.42 19.14 -7.67
C GLY A 22 -7.51 18.40 -6.88
N ARG A 23 -8.74 18.34 -7.40
CA ARG A 23 -9.86 17.61 -6.78
C ARG A 23 -9.76 16.10 -7.00
N PHE A 24 -9.23 15.69 -8.14
CA PHE A 24 -8.80 14.33 -8.43
C PHE A 24 -7.29 14.17 -8.21
N GLY A 25 -6.70 15.05 -7.40
CA GLY A 25 -5.30 15.09 -7.00
C GLY A 25 -4.83 13.72 -6.63
N GLY A 26 -4.03 13.16 -7.52
CA GLY A 26 -3.72 11.75 -7.55
C GLY A 26 -3.15 11.29 -6.23
N HIS A 27 -3.76 10.25 -5.69
CA HIS A 27 -2.96 9.08 -5.32
C HIS A 27 -2.33 8.55 -6.62
N PHE A 28 -1.37 9.28 -7.18
CA PHE A 28 -0.33 8.59 -7.92
C PHE A 28 0.46 7.92 -6.81
N ASP A 29 0.07 6.69 -6.49
CA ASP A 29 0.92 5.82 -5.72
C ASP A 29 2.31 5.92 -6.33
N GLU A 30 3.29 6.16 -5.46
CA GLU A 30 4.72 6.14 -5.78
C GLU A 30 4.95 5.00 -6.79
N PRO A 31 5.61 5.21 -7.95
CA PRO A 31 5.77 4.18 -8.95
C PRO A 31 6.31 2.92 -8.28
N THR A 32 5.42 1.94 -8.10
CA THR A 32 5.79 0.74 -7.40
C THR A 32 6.72 0.01 -8.31
N LEU A 33 8.00 0.04 -7.94
CA LEU A 33 9.00 -0.90 -8.39
C LEU A 33 8.33 -2.27 -8.27
N THR A 34 7.95 -2.85 -9.40
CA THR A 34 7.33 -4.18 -9.46
C THR A 34 8.42 -5.17 -9.13
N THR A 35 8.75 -5.26 -7.85
CA THR A 35 9.52 -6.37 -7.31
C THR A 35 8.62 -7.59 -7.47
N PRO A 36 9.12 -8.69 -8.05
CA PRO A 36 8.34 -9.92 -8.18
C PRO A 36 7.74 -10.32 -6.83
N PHE A 37 6.48 -10.77 -6.84
CA PHE A 37 5.85 -11.37 -5.66
C PHE A 37 6.75 -12.48 -5.09
N GLU A 38 7.25 -12.25 -3.88
CA GLU A 38 8.03 -13.25 -3.15
C GLU A 38 7.10 -13.97 -2.17
N PRO A 39 6.72 -15.23 -2.46
CA PRO A 39 5.81 -15.97 -1.62
C PRO A 39 6.45 -16.31 -0.27
N LEU A 40 5.61 -16.39 0.76
CA LEU A 40 6.03 -16.87 2.07
C LEU A 40 6.64 -18.29 1.99
N PRO A 41 7.54 -18.65 2.93
CA PRO A 41 8.10 -19.99 3.01
C PRO A 41 6.97 -21.04 3.08
N ARG A 42 7.14 -22.17 2.38
CA ARG A 42 6.16 -23.28 2.43
C ARG A 42 6.20 -24.07 3.75
N GLY A 43 6.99 -23.64 4.72
CA GLY A 43 7.32 -24.33 5.96
C GLY A 43 6.93 -23.54 7.21
N GLU A 44 7.72 -23.66 8.29
CA GLU A 44 7.58 -22.79 9.44
C GLU A 44 7.79 -21.33 9.00
N MET A 45 6.87 -20.46 9.42
CA MET A 45 6.88 -19.03 9.11
C MET A 45 7.14 -18.29 10.41
N THR A 46 8.03 -17.31 10.36
CA THR A 46 8.41 -16.44 11.48
C THR A 46 7.75 -15.07 11.36
N ALA A 47 7.77 -14.30 12.44
CA ALA A 47 7.25 -12.93 12.42
C ALA A 47 8.05 -12.03 11.44
N GLU A 48 9.33 -12.31 11.23
CA GLU A 48 10.21 -11.60 10.31
C GLU A 48 9.86 -11.84 8.83
N ASP A 49 9.32 -13.02 8.50
CA ASP A 49 8.90 -13.34 7.13
C ASP A 49 7.72 -12.47 6.65
N ILE A 50 6.92 -11.94 7.59
CA ILE A 50 5.80 -11.04 7.28
C ILE A 50 6.31 -9.66 6.85
N ASP A 51 7.43 -9.19 7.41
CA ASP A 51 7.95 -7.84 7.15
C ASP A 51 8.42 -7.64 5.71
N VAL A 52 8.98 -8.71 5.16
CA VAL A 52 9.55 -8.73 3.81
C VAL A 52 8.49 -9.05 2.75
N LEU A 53 7.27 -9.41 3.16
CA LEU A 53 6.18 -9.73 2.24
C LEU A 53 5.77 -8.49 1.44
N ARG A 54 5.66 -8.66 0.12
CA ARG A 54 5.21 -7.62 -0.82
C ARG A 54 4.09 -8.19 -1.69
N PHE A 55 2.93 -7.55 -1.69
CA PHE A 55 1.80 -7.97 -2.51
C PHE A 55 1.77 -7.21 -3.84
N ASP A 56 1.35 -7.90 -4.89
CA ASP A 56 1.08 -7.26 -6.18
C ASP A 56 -0.16 -6.37 -6.12
N GLN A 57 -0.10 -5.23 -6.83
CA GLN A 57 -1.25 -4.35 -6.99
C GLN A 57 -2.15 -4.85 -8.13
N THR A 58 -3.46 -4.91 -7.89
CA THR A 58 -4.44 -5.30 -8.90
C THR A 58 -5.56 -4.26 -9.00
N LEU A 59 -6.21 -4.15 -10.17
CA LEU A 59 -7.31 -3.21 -10.42
C LEU A 59 -8.50 -3.38 -9.45
N ARG A 60 -8.60 -4.54 -8.80
CA ARG A 60 -9.51 -4.81 -7.69
C ARG A 60 -8.74 -5.58 -6.62
N GLY A 61 -8.15 -4.86 -5.68
CA GLY A 61 -7.50 -5.40 -4.49
C GLY A 61 -8.26 -5.09 -3.21
N TYR A 62 -7.82 -5.72 -2.12
CA TYR A 62 -8.12 -5.23 -0.78
C TYR A 62 -7.45 -3.88 -0.56
N ARG A 63 -7.97 -3.05 0.35
CA ARG A 63 -7.32 -1.78 0.67
C ARG A 63 -6.01 -2.06 1.41
N MET A 64 -4.90 -1.49 0.92
CA MET A 64 -3.56 -1.69 1.48
C MET A 64 -3.53 -1.45 2.99
N GLY A 65 -4.05 -0.32 3.48
CA GLY A 65 -4.09 -0.05 4.92
C GLY A 65 -4.87 -1.07 5.76
N GLN A 66 -5.96 -1.66 5.23
CA GLN A 66 -6.69 -2.72 5.95
C GLN A 66 -5.90 -4.03 5.99
N VAL A 67 -5.16 -4.32 4.92
CA VAL A 67 -4.28 -5.49 4.87
C VAL A 67 -3.11 -5.29 5.83
N ASP A 68 -2.48 -4.12 5.81
CA ASP A 68 -1.36 -3.76 6.68
C ASP A 68 -1.75 -3.84 8.16
N ASP A 69 -2.91 -3.28 8.55
CA ASP A 69 -3.42 -3.35 9.93
C ASP A 69 -3.58 -4.81 10.41
N VAL A 70 -4.06 -5.70 9.54
CA VAL A 70 -4.25 -7.12 9.85
C VAL A 70 -2.91 -7.85 9.94
N LEU A 71 -1.96 -7.54 9.04
CA LEU A 71 -0.62 -8.13 9.04
C LEU A 71 0.19 -7.71 10.26
N ASP A 72 0.11 -6.44 10.67
CA ASP A 72 0.76 -5.94 11.88
C ASP A 72 0.27 -6.68 13.13
N ARG A 73 -1.04 -6.88 13.23
CA ARG A 73 -1.61 -7.69 14.32
C ARG A 73 -1.16 -9.14 14.25
N LEU A 74 -1.18 -9.75 13.06
CA LEU A 74 -0.77 -11.14 12.86
C LEU A 74 0.70 -11.35 13.25
N ARG A 75 1.57 -10.38 12.92
CA ARG A 75 2.98 -10.39 13.30
C ARG A 75 3.17 -10.45 14.82
N VAL A 76 2.45 -9.62 15.56
CA VAL A 76 2.51 -9.60 17.03
C VAL A 76 2.04 -10.94 17.61
N GLU A 77 0.93 -11.47 17.11
CA GLU A 77 0.38 -12.74 17.57
C GLU A 77 1.32 -13.92 17.25
N LEU A 78 1.92 -13.95 16.05
CA LEU A 78 2.86 -15.00 15.65
C LEU A 78 4.10 -15.00 16.53
N LYS A 79 4.70 -13.83 16.77
CA LYS A 79 5.86 -13.69 17.66
C LYS A 79 5.57 -14.21 19.06
N ALA A 80 4.41 -13.85 19.63
CA ALA A 80 4.01 -14.32 20.95
C ALA A 80 3.81 -15.85 21.00
N ARG A 81 3.33 -16.45 19.91
CA ARG A 81 3.19 -17.91 19.78
C ARG A 81 4.55 -18.60 19.70
N ASP A 82 5.48 -18.06 18.92
CA ASP A 82 6.82 -18.62 18.77
C ASP A 82 7.60 -18.58 20.10
N GLU A 83 7.46 -17.48 20.86
CA GLU A 83 8.04 -17.37 22.21
C GLU A 83 7.47 -18.41 23.18
N GLU A 84 6.15 -18.64 23.17
CA GLU A 84 5.51 -19.68 23.98
C GLU A 84 5.99 -21.08 23.58
N ILE A 85 6.04 -21.37 22.28
CA ILE A 85 6.53 -22.66 21.77
C ILE A 85 7.99 -22.88 22.18
N GLY A 86 8.84 -21.85 22.09
CA GLY A 86 10.23 -21.89 22.55
C GLY A 86 10.33 -22.22 24.04
N ARG A 87 9.51 -21.57 24.88
CA ARG A 87 9.44 -21.86 26.32
C ARG A 87 9.01 -23.30 26.60
N LEU A 88 7.97 -23.79 25.93
CA LEU A 88 7.46 -25.16 26.13
C LEU A 88 8.46 -26.22 25.64
N ARG A 89 9.15 -25.98 24.51
CA ARG A 89 10.19 -26.87 23.99
C ARG A 89 11.40 -26.95 24.94
N ALA A 90 11.74 -25.87 25.63
CA ALA A 90 12.84 -25.84 26.59
C ALA A 90 12.54 -26.57 27.92
N GLN A 91 11.26 -26.81 28.22
CA GLN A 91 10.83 -27.55 29.42
C GLN A 91 10.79 -29.07 29.23
N ARG A 92 10.99 -29.54 27.99
CA ARG A 92 10.95 -30.95 27.62
C ARG A 92 12.35 -31.53 27.51
#